data_AF-A0A3R7LJ96-F1
#
_entry.id   AF-A0A3R7LJ96-F1
#
_cell.length_a   1.000
_cell.length_b   1.000
_cell.length_c   1.000
_cell.angle_alpha   90.00
_cell.angle_beta   90.00
_cell.angle_gamma   90.00
#
_symmetry.space_group_name_H-M   'P 1'
#
loop_
_entity.id
_entity.type
_entity.pdbx_description
1 polymer ?
#
loop_
_entity_poly.entity_id
_entity_poly.type
_entity_poly.pdbx_seq_one_letter_code
_entity_poly.pdbx_strand_id
1 'polypeptide(L)' 'MKSVQWQKSSFSGGTTGNECLELAPGADRIRIRESDDPGVVVTTTPGSLRALIRGIKAGDFGRLG' A
#
# COMPACT_ATOMS: atom_id res chain seq x y z
N MET A 1 10.66 -7.39 21.24
CA MET A 1 9.59 -7.37 20.22
C MET A 1 10.23 -7.08 18.86
N LYS A 2 9.90 -7.84 17.80
CA LYS A 2 10.36 -7.49 16.44
C LYS A 2 9.54 -6.30 15.95
N SER A 3 10.21 -5.18 15.66
CA SER A 3 9.59 -4.01 15.07
C SER A 3 9.16 -4.32 13.63
N VAL A 4 7.93 -3.94 13.27
CA VAL A 4 7.43 -4.04 11.90
C VAL A 4 8.23 -3.09 11.02
N GLN A 5 8.87 -3.63 9.97
CA GLN A 5 9.64 -2.83 9.03
C GLN A 5 8.72 -2.33 7.92
N TRP A 6 8.41 -1.04 7.95
CA TRP A 6 7.59 -0.36 6.95
C TRP A 6 8.47 0.16 5.82
N GLN A 7 8.01 -0.01 4.58
CA GLN A 7 8.67 0.45 3.37
C GLN A 7 7.80 1.49 2.66
N LYS A 8 8.32 2.71 2.53
CA LYS A 8 7.73 3.81 1.75
C LYS A 8 8.04 3.67 0.27
N SER A 9 7.07 3.98 -0.58
CA SER A 9 7.27 4.06 -2.02
C SER A 9 8.35 5.09 -2.38
N SER A 10 9.12 4.86 -3.44
CA SER A 10 10.06 5.87 -3.97
C SER A 10 9.34 7.10 -4.55
N PHE A 11 8.03 6.99 -4.81
CA PHE A 11 7.18 8.10 -5.23
C PHE A 11 6.72 8.95 -4.04
N SER A 12 7.04 8.54 -2.81
CA SER A 12 6.69 9.25 -1.59
C SER A 12 7.62 10.44 -1.34
N GLY A 13 7.42 11.54 -2.09
CA GLY A 13 8.12 12.81 -1.87
C GLY A 13 8.20 13.68 -3.15
N GLY A 14 8.16 15.01 -3.00
CA GLY A 14 8.49 15.96 -4.08
C GLY A 14 7.36 16.85 -4.62
N THR A 15 6.10 16.65 -4.22
CA THR A 15 4.98 17.54 -4.59
C THR A 15 3.82 17.40 -3.59
N THR A 16 3.02 18.45 -3.44
CA THR A 16 1.73 18.39 -2.73
C THR A 16 0.83 17.34 -3.40
N GLY A 17 0.29 16.41 -2.62
CA GLY A 17 -0.62 15.35 -3.11
C GLY A 17 0.01 13.97 -3.34
N ASN A 18 1.24 13.72 -2.89
CA ASN A 18 1.77 12.35 -2.89
C ASN A 18 1.15 11.55 -1.74
N GLU A 19 0.13 10.76 -2.06
CA GLU A 19 -0.54 9.82 -1.14
C GLU A 19 0.38 8.62 -0.85
N CYS A 20 1.04 8.62 0.30
CA CYS A 20 2.15 7.72 0.55
C CYS A 20 1.72 6.50 1.38
N LEU A 21 1.21 5.47 0.73
CA LEU A 21 1.02 4.16 1.37
C LEU A 21 2.38 3.53 1.73
N GLU A 22 2.44 2.89 2.89
CA GLU A 22 3.58 2.10 3.36
C GLU A 22 3.23 0.62 3.45
N LEU A 23 4.16 -0.25 3.07
CA LEU A 23 3.97 -1.69 3.09
C LEU A 23 4.89 -2.36 4.11
N ALA A 24 4.38 -3.36 4.81
CA ALA A 24 5.18 -4.24 5.66
C ALA A 24 4.89 -5.72 5.35
N PRO A 25 5.85 -6.46 4.76
CA PRO A 25 5.69 -7.88 4.50
C PRO A 25 5.74 -8.72 5.78
N GLY A 26 4.88 -9.73 5.86
CA GLY A 26 4.92 -10.84 6.81
C GLY A 26 5.08 -12.18 6.08
N ALA A 27 4.86 -13.29 6.79
CA ALA A 27 5.03 -14.64 6.21
C ALA A 27 4.02 -14.94 5.08
N ASP A 28 2.73 -14.69 5.33
CA ASP A 28 1.62 -14.95 4.40
C ASP A 28 0.75 -13.71 4.13
N ARG A 29 1.05 -12.60 4.81
CA ARG A 29 0.29 -11.35 4.77
C ARG A 29 1.17 -10.15 4.47
N ILE A 30 0.54 -9.12 3.94
CA ILE A 30 1.11 -7.79 3.75
C ILE A 30 0.22 -6.82 4.49
N ARG A 31 0.83 -5.95 5.30
CA ARG A 31 0.15 -4.81 5.90
C ARG A 31 0.40 -3.60 5.03
N ILE A 32 -0.65 -2.82 4.82
CA ILE A 32 -0.63 -1.55 4.11
C ILE A 32 -1.14 -0.52 5.09
N ARG A 33 -0.43 0.59 5.28
CA ARG A 33 -0.92 1.70 6.09
C ARG A 33 -0.81 3.02 5.34
N GLU A 34 -1.61 3.98 5.77
CA GLU A 34 -1.42 5.36 5.36
C GLU A 34 -0.20 5.96 6.10
N SER A 35 0.59 6.78 5.43
CA SER A 35 1.71 7.50 6.06
C SER A 35 1.22 8.57 7.04
N ASP A 36 0.10 9.24 6.73
CA ASP A 36 -0.33 10.43 7.47
C ASP A 36 -1.34 10.10 8.59
N ASP A 37 -2.09 8.99 8.47
CA ASP A 37 -2.74 8.30 9.59
C ASP A 37 -2.17 6.87 9.77
N PRO A 38 -1.05 6.69 10.50
CA PRO A 38 -0.40 5.40 10.69
C PRO A 38 -1.25 4.40 11.50
N GLY A 39 -2.39 4.82 12.06
CA GLY A 39 -3.36 3.96 12.71
C GLY A 39 -4.25 3.20 11.72
N VAL A 40 -4.40 3.70 10.49
CA VAL A 40 -5.21 3.07 9.45
C VAL A 40 -4.40 1.99 8.74
N VAL A 41 -4.66 0.72 9.10
CA VAL A 41 -3.94 -0.44 8.56
C VAL A 41 -4.89 -1.43 7.93
N VAL A 42 -4.63 -1.78 6.66
CA VAL A 42 -5.29 -2.88 5.96
C VAL A 42 -4.32 -4.06 5.86
N THR A 43 -4.82 -5.27 6.13
CA THR A 43 -4.05 -6.51 5.95
C THR A 43 -4.58 -7.28 4.76
N THR A 44 -3.67 -7.70 3.87
CA THR A 44 -3.99 -8.43 2.65
C THR A 44 -3.01 -9.58 2.42
N THR A 45 -3.14 -10.30 1.31
CA THR A 45 -2.20 -11.33 0.87
C THR A 45 -1.31 -10.81 -0.26
N PRO A 46 -0.11 -11.39 -0.49
CA PRO A 46 0.70 -11.08 -1.66
C PRO A 46 -0.05 -11.25 -2.99
N GLY A 47 -0.91 -12.28 -3.10
CA GLY A 47 -1.71 -12.54 -4.29
C GLY A 47 -2.73 -11.44 -4.57
N SER A 48 -3.50 -11.05 -3.55
CA SER A 48 -4.50 -9.99 -3.64
C SER A 48 -3.88 -8.63 -3.97
N LEU A 49 -2.75 -8.28 -3.32
CA LEU A 49 -2.05 -7.03 -3.61
C LEU A 49 -1.51 -7.01 -5.05
N ARG A 50 -0.95 -8.12 -5.54
CA ARG A 50 -0.49 -8.24 -6.92
C ARG A 50 -1.64 -8.08 -7.92
N ALA A 51 -2.81 -8.65 -7.63
CA ALA A 51 -3.99 -8.51 -8.47
C ALA A 51 -4.48 -7.05 -8.51
N LEU A 52 -4.55 -6.40 -7.34
CA LEU A 52 -4.92 -4.98 -7.22
C LEU A 52 -4.01 -4.07 -8.05
N ILE A 53 -2.68 -4.20 -7.89
CA ILE A 53 -1.71 -3.38 -8.64
C ILE A 53 -1.88 -3.56 -10.15
N ARG A 54 -2.13 -4.79 -10.63
CA ARG A 54 -2.36 -5.04 -12.05
C ARG A 54 -3.64 -4.39 -12.55
N GLY A 55 -4.75 -4.52 -11.82
CA GLY A 55 -6.01 -3.89 -12.21
C GLY A 55 -5.93 -2.37 -12.22
N ILE A 56 -5.23 -1.75 -11.25
CA ILE A 56 -4.98 -0.30 -11.24
C ILE A 56 -4.22 0.12 -12.50
N LYS A 57 -3.15 -0.60 -12.85
CA LYS A 57 -2.36 -0.31 -14.07
C LYS A 57 -3.13 -0.53 -15.37
N ALA A 58 -4.09 -1.46 -15.38
CA ALA A 58 -4.97 -1.72 -16.52
C ALA A 58 -6.11 -0.68 -16.64
N GLY A 59 -6.32 0.15 -15.61
CA GLY A 59 -7.42 1.11 -15.57
C GLY A 59 -8.76 0.49 -15.15
N ASP A 60 -8.77 -0.74 -14.64
CA ASP A 60 -9.98 -1.51 -14.31
C ASP A 60 -10.83 -0.85 -13.22
N PHE A 61 -10.22 0.01 -12.40
CA PHE A 61 -10.87 0.71 -11.29
C PHE A 61 -11.23 2.16 -11.59
N GLY A 62 -11.01 2.66 -12.82
CA GLY A 62 -11.30 4.04 -13.21
C GLY A 62 -12.80 4.39 -13.30
N ARG A 63 -13.68 3.44 -12.97
CA ARG A 63 -15.15 3.58 -13.04
C ARG A 63 -15.82 3.56 -11.66
N LEU A 64 -15.06 3.73 -10.58
CA LEU A 64 -15.63 4.08 -9.28
C LEU A 64 -16.09 5.54 -9.40
N GLY A 65 -17.36 5.71 -9.73
CA GLY A 65 -17.97 6.99 -10.13
C GLY A 65 -17.98 8.06 -9.05
#